data_AF-A0A2V9AIQ6-F1
#
_entry.id   AF-A0A2V9AIQ6-F1
#
_cell.length_a   1.000
_cell.length_b   1.000
_cell.length_c   1.000
_cell.angle_alpha   90.00
_cell.angle_beta   90.00
_cell.angle_gamma   90.00
#
_symmetry.space_group_name_H-M   'P 1'
#
loop_
_entity.id
_entity.type
_entity.pdbx_description
1 polymer ?
#
loop_
_entity_poly.entity_id
_entity_poly.type
_entity_poly.pdbx_seq_one_letter_code
_entity_poly.pdbx_strand_id
1 'polypeptide(L)'
;MNIADVLSSARATAEGIQWLLLSATSQEVLADQLRAILPAGAVVGPFRPTEVRFKPGRKITAYYDTFVDTESPKGHYVRPIAVTWGPNASADQPEETTPLVKIQAEAVHRGVAFPFQRLWKDFRDWTMHVSVSPLDARFNQLVRLSDPQHVRAMLAKTRLGESDRPPSNEYSVTPLKYRPDKGHVLRYDPLDAGAETVFAKLYIAEDRARVFRREDAARCFR
;
A
#
# COMPACT_ATOMS: atom_id res chain seq x y z
N MET A 1 1.01 -27.84 3.80
CA MET A 1 -0.28 -27.38 4.35
C MET A 1 -1.01 -26.62 3.26
N ASN A 2 -2.31 -26.84 3.05
CA ASN A 2 -3.09 -26.10 2.05
C ASN A 2 -3.77 -24.89 2.72
N ILE A 3 -3.98 -23.80 1.97
CA ILE A 3 -4.66 -22.59 2.43
C ILE A 3 -6.11 -22.88 2.84
N ALA A 4 -6.78 -23.80 2.15
CA ALA A 4 -8.11 -24.25 2.55
C ALA A 4 -8.11 -24.77 4.00
N ASP A 5 -7.09 -25.53 4.39
CA ASP A 5 -6.94 -26.05 5.76
C ASP A 5 -6.68 -24.93 6.77
N VAL A 6 -5.84 -23.95 6.40
CA VAL A 6 -5.55 -22.76 7.23
C VAL A 6 -6.82 -21.96 7.51
N LEU A 7 -7.76 -21.90 6.55
CA LEU A 7 -8.99 -21.14 6.66
C LEU A 7 -10.14 -21.89 7.39
N SER A 8 -10.06 -23.22 7.52
CA SER A 8 -11.23 -24.08 7.80
C SER A 8 -11.44 -24.56 9.25
N SER A 9 -10.63 -24.18 10.27
CA SER A 9 -10.92 -24.66 11.64
C SER A 9 -10.46 -23.76 12.79
N ALA A 10 -11.23 -23.71 13.89
CA ALA A 10 -10.94 -22.87 15.05
C ALA A 10 -9.77 -23.35 15.95
N ARG A 11 -9.24 -24.56 15.74
CA ARG A 11 -8.18 -25.17 16.58
C ARG A 11 -6.84 -25.36 15.87
N ALA A 12 -6.82 -25.44 14.53
CA ALA A 12 -5.60 -25.49 13.72
C ALA A 12 -5.20 -24.12 13.13
N THR A 13 -5.90 -23.04 13.51
CA THR A 13 -5.74 -21.71 12.93
C THR A 13 -4.46 -21.01 13.33
N ALA A 14 -4.01 -21.10 14.59
CA ALA A 14 -2.83 -20.35 15.01
C ALA A 14 -1.56 -20.84 14.31
N GLU A 15 -1.33 -22.16 14.32
CA GLU A 15 -0.20 -22.78 13.61
C GLU A 15 -0.31 -22.61 12.09
N GLY A 16 -1.51 -22.75 11.52
CA GLY A 16 -1.72 -22.53 10.09
C GLY A 16 -1.50 -21.09 9.65
N ILE A 17 -1.94 -20.11 10.46
CA ILE A 17 -1.69 -18.68 10.23
C ILE A 17 -0.20 -18.38 10.40
N GLN A 18 0.45 -18.91 11.44
CA GLN A 18 1.90 -18.74 11.64
C GLN A 18 2.68 -19.35 10.48
N TRP A 19 2.33 -20.55 10.04
CA TRP A 19 2.94 -21.17 8.87
C TRP A 19 2.75 -20.30 7.62
N LEU A 20 1.53 -19.84 7.35
CA LEU A 20 1.24 -19.00 6.18
C LEU A 20 2.00 -17.67 6.21
N LEU A 21 2.13 -17.05 7.38
CA LEU A 21 2.71 -15.71 7.50
C LEU A 21 4.23 -15.70 7.73
N LEU A 22 4.81 -16.76 8.30
CA LEU A 22 6.18 -16.75 8.82
C LEU A 22 7.03 -17.92 8.33
N SER A 23 6.46 -18.97 7.71
CA SER A 23 7.28 -20.07 7.22
C SER A 23 8.17 -19.64 6.05
N ALA A 24 9.39 -20.18 5.99
CA ALA A 24 10.31 -19.90 4.88
C ALA A 24 9.65 -20.20 3.51
N THR A 25 8.91 -21.29 3.41
CA THR A 25 8.22 -21.69 2.18
C THR A 25 7.18 -20.66 1.74
N SER A 26 6.33 -20.15 2.65
CA SER A 26 5.31 -19.16 2.27
C SER A 26 5.92 -17.80 1.94
N GLN A 27 6.99 -17.42 2.65
CA GLN A 27 7.74 -16.19 2.36
C GLN A 27 8.45 -16.26 1.01
N GLU A 28 9.04 -17.41 0.66
CA GLU A 28 9.68 -17.64 -0.64
C GLU A 28 8.65 -17.58 -1.77
N VAL A 29 7.50 -18.22 -1.62
CA VAL A 29 6.40 -18.12 -2.59
C VAL A 29 5.96 -16.68 -2.77
N LEU A 30 5.75 -15.92 -1.69
CA LEU A 30 5.38 -14.51 -1.79
C LEU A 30 6.47 -13.69 -2.51
N ALA A 31 7.74 -13.95 -2.23
CA ALA A 31 8.87 -13.31 -2.90
C ALA A 31 8.89 -13.61 -4.41
N ASP A 32 8.74 -14.87 -4.81
CA ASP A 32 8.67 -15.28 -6.21
C ASP A 32 7.51 -14.58 -6.95
N GLN A 33 6.36 -14.54 -6.30
CA GLN A 33 5.17 -13.89 -6.85
C GLN A 33 5.34 -12.37 -7.00
N LEU A 34 6.03 -11.72 -6.08
CA LEU A 34 6.38 -10.30 -6.20
C LEU A 34 7.45 -10.02 -7.25
N ARG A 35 8.47 -10.89 -7.38
CA ARG A 35 9.46 -10.78 -8.46
C ARG A 35 8.79 -10.82 -9.84
N ALA A 36 7.70 -11.58 -9.98
CA ALA A 36 6.94 -11.67 -11.22
C ALA A 36 6.15 -10.39 -11.60
N ILE A 37 6.15 -9.35 -10.77
CA ILE A 37 5.60 -8.01 -11.08
C ILE A 37 6.66 -6.89 -11.00
N LEU A 38 7.92 -7.28 -10.83
CA LEU A 38 9.09 -6.41 -10.80
C LEU A 38 9.93 -6.57 -12.09
N PRO A 39 10.85 -5.64 -12.38
CA PRO A 39 11.86 -5.81 -13.41
C PRO A 39 12.72 -7.05 -13.16
N ALA A 40 13.21 -7.66 -14.24
CA ALA A 40 14.20 -8.73 -14.15
C ALA A 40 15.43 -8.24 -13.37
N GLY A 41 15.99 -9.11 -12.52
CA GLY A 41 17.14 -8.78 -11.65
C GLY A 41 16.78 -8.05 -10.35
N ALA A 42 15.52 -7.63 -10.16
CA ALA A 42 15.10 -7.05 -8.89
C ALA A 42 15.14 -8.08 -7.74
N VAL A 43 15.67 -7.66 -6.60
CA VAL A 43 15.74 -8.48 -5.39
C VAL A 43 14.64 -8.03 -4.42
N VAL A 44 13.87 -8.99 -3.94
CA VAL A 44 12.85 -8.76 -2.91
C VAL A 44 13.46 -9.13 -1.56
N GLY A 45 13.59 -8.13 -0.69
CA GLY A 45 14.04 -8.28 0.67
C GLY A 45 12.95 -8.83 1.61
N PRO A 46 13.20 -8.81 2.93
CA PRO A 46 12.30 -9.42 3.90
C PRO A 46 10.94 -8.73 3.97
N PHE A 47 9.89 -9.49 4.24
CA PHE A 47 8.56 -8.93 4.51
C PHE A 47 8.41 -8.59 5.98
N ARG A 48 8.08 -7.34 6.29
CA ARG A 48 7.80 -6.91 7.67
C ARG A 48 6.29 -6.79 7.87
N PRO A 49 5.62 -7.74 8.54
CA PRO A 49 4.20 -7.64 8.79
C PRO A 49 3.92 -6.45 9.71
N THR A 50 3.02 -5.57 9.27
CA THR A 50 2.56 -4.41 10.05
C THR A 50 1.22 -4.67 10.71
N GLU A 51 0.37 -5.50 10.09
CA GLU A 51 -0.93 -5.92 10.60
C GLU A 51 -1.39 -7.19 9.90
N VAL A 52 -2.17 -8.00 10.62
CA VAL A 52 -2.84 -9.17 10.08
C VAL A 52 -4.31 -9.10 10.46
N ARG A 53 -5.18 -9.40 9.51
CA ARG A 53 -6.63 -9.54 9.72
C ARG A 53 -7.07 -10.91 9.30
N PHE A 54 -7.64 -11.64 10.23
CA PHE A 54 -8.20 -12.95 9.98
C PHE A 54 -9.73 -12.89 10.01
N LYS A 55 -10.36 -13.44 8.97
CA LYS A 55 -11.79 -13.73 8.91
C LYS A 55 -11.96 -15.24 8.73
N PRO A 56 -12.26 -15.99 9.82
CA PRO A 56 -12.42 -17.45 9.78
C PRO A 56 -13.36 -17.91 8.66
N GLY A 57 -12.99 -18.98 7.96
CA GLY A 57 -13.77 -19.53 6.84
C GLY A 57 -13.85 -18.65 5.59
N ARG A 58 -13.22 -17.47 5.58
CA ARG A 58 -13.33 -16.51 4.47
C ARG A 58 -11.98 -16.08 3.90
N LYS A 59 -11.15 -15.39 4.70
CA LYS A 59 -9.86 -14.86 4.23
C LYS A 59 -8.91 -14.46 5.34
N ILE A 60 -7.62 -14.45 5.03
CA ILE A 60 -6.56 -13.78 5.79
C ILE A 60 -6.05 -12.62 4.93
N THR A 61 -5.88 -11.44 5.51
CA THR A 61 -5.20 -10.32 4.87
C THR A 61 -4.04 -9.89 5.75
N ALA A 62 -2.81 -9.93 5.23
CA ALA A 62 -1.64 -9.39 5.88
C ALA A 62 -1.12 -8.16 5.14
N TYR A 63 -0.71 -7.17 5.91
CA TYR A 63 -0.12 -5.93 5.41
C TYR A 63 1.36 -5.97 5.72
N TYR A 64 2.19 -5.68 4.73
CA TYR A 64 3.64 -5.72 4.86
C TYR A 64 4.28 -4.46 4.34
N ASP A 65 5.41 -4.10 4.91
CA ASP A 65 6.43 -3.34 4.18
C ASP A 65 7.37 -4.35 3.50
N THR A 66 7.52 -4.24 2.18
CA THR A 66 8.51 -4.99 1.40
C THR A 66 9.66 -4.08 0.97
N PHE A 67 10.87 -4.63 0.99
CA PHE A 67 12.07 -3.96 0.53
C PHE A 67 12.37 -4.47 -0.87
N VAL A 68 12.57 -3.57 -1.82
CA VAL A 68 12.89 -3.92 -3.20
C VAL A 68 14.18 -3.24 -3.59
N ASP A 69 15.15 -4.07 -3.94
CA ASP A 69 16.43 -3.61 -4.44
C ASP A 69 16.47 -3.76 -5.95
N THR A 70 16.97 -2.74 -6.62
CA THR A 70 17.07 -2.72 -8.09
C THR A 70 18.47 -2.26 -8.47
N GLU A 71 18.93 -2.61 -9.67
CA GLU A 71 20.21 -2.16 -10.21
C GLU A 71 20.30 -0.63 -10.43
N SER A 72 19.21 0.11 -10.19
CA SER A 72 19.17 1.57 -10.23
C SER A 72 20.06 2.19 -9.14
N PRO A 73 20.72 3.34 -9.40
CA PRO A 73 21.48 4.09 -8.38
C PRO A 73 20.67 4.52 -7.15
N LYS A 74 19.33 4.55 -7.26
CA LYS A 74 18.40 4.81 -6.15
C LYS A 74 18.03 3.54 -5.38
N GLY A 75 18.87 2.51 -5.46
CA GLY A 75 18.58 1.06 -5.45
C GLY A 75 17.96 0.38 -4.24
N HIS A 76 17.25 1.09 -3.36
CA HIS A 76 16.53 0.49 -2.23
C HIS A 76 15.17 1.19 -2.02
N TYR A 77 14.08 0.43 -2.15
CA TYR A 77 12.71 0.94 -2.04
C TYR A 77 11.93 0.22 -0.95
N VAL A 78 11.29 0.96 -0.05
CA VAL A 78 10.29 0.40 0.86
C VAL A 78 8.92 0.61 0.24
N ARG A 79 8.17 -0.47 0.06
CA ARG A 79 6.84 -0.43 -0.52
C ARG A 79 5.82 -1.17 0.34
N PRO A 80 4.74 -0.50 0.79
CA PRO A 80 3.65 -1.19 1.44
C PRO A 80 2.86 -2.05 0.46
N ILE A 81 2.56 -3.27 0.89
CA ILE A 81 1.73 -4.24 0.16
C ILE A 81 0.64 -4.81 1.07
N ALA A 82 -0.46 -5.23 0.45
CA ALA A 82 -1.51 -6.01 1.09
C ALA A 82 -1.59 -7.37 0.37
N VAL A 83 -1.51 -8.45 1.14
CA VAL A 83 -1.61 -9.82 0.63
C VAL A 83 -2.83 -10.46 1.25
N THR A 84 -3.75 -10.95 0.41
CA THR A 84 -4.99 -11.60 0.84
C THR A 84 -5.04 -13.02 0.34
N TRP A 85 -5.28 -13.99 1.24
CA TRP A 85 -5.50 -15.39 0.92
C TRP A 85 -6.95 -15.79 1.18
N GLY A 86 -7.57 -16.49 0.23
CA GLY A 86 -8.88 -17.13 0.39
C GLY A 86 -9.66 -17.28 -0.93
N PRO A 87 -10.71 -18.10 -0.95
CA PRO A 87 -11.50 -18.40 -2.16
C PRO A 87 -12.12 -17.14 -2.82
N ASN A 88 -12.30 -16.09 -2.03
CA ASN A 88 -12.79 -14.78 -2.44
C ASN A 88 -11.72 -13.68 -2.29
N ALA A 89 -10.43 -14.01 -2.40
CA ALA A 89 -9.33 -13.03 -2.26
C ALA A 89 -9.48 -11.84 -3.22
N SER A 90 -10.07 -12.08 -4.40
CA SER A 90 -10.44 -11.07 -5.39
C SER A 90 -11.93 -10.69 -5.36
N ALA A 91 -12.84 -11.54 -4.88
CA ALA A 91 -14.29 -11.35 -5.03
C ALA A 91 -14.92 -10.25 -4.14
N ASP A 92 -14.17 -9.67 -3.19
CA ASP A 92 -14.59 -8.43 -2.49
C ASP A 92 -14.23 -7.16 -3.29
N GLN A 93 -13.49 -7.29 -4.41
CA GLN A 93 -13.26 -6.21 -5.36
C GLN A 93 -14.49 -6.12 -6.27
N PRO A 94 -15.08 -4.93 -6.48
CA PRO A 94 -16.07 -4.76 -7.55
C PRO A 94 -15.49 -5.32 -8.84
N GLU A 95 -16.29 -6.03 -9.64
CA GLU A 95 -15.96 -6.61 -10.96
C GLU A 95 -15.35 -5.64 -11.99
N GLU A 96 -15.09 -4.40 -11.59
CA GLU A 96 -14.55 -3.37 -12.44
C GLU A 96 -13.01 -3.46 -12.45
N THR A 97 -12.48 -4.41 -13.22
CA THR A 97 -11.05 -4.44 -13.60
C THR A 97 -10.63 -3.15 -14.32
N THR A 98 -11.59 -2.48 -14.98
CA THR A 98 -11.42 -1.25 -15.74
C THR A 98 -10.89 -0.06 -14.91
N PRO A 99 -11.47 0.31 -13.75
CA PRO A 99 -10.90 1.25 -12.79
C PRO A 99 -9.47 0.94 -12.37
N LEU A 100 -9.16 -0.31 -12.02
CA LEU A 100 -7.81 -0.67 -11.56
C LEU A 100 -6.76 -0.50 -12.67
N VAL A 101 -7.10 -0.84 -13.91
CA VAL A 101 -6.23 -0.60 -15.07
C VAL A 101 -5.98 0.89 -15.29
N LYS A 102 -7.00 1.74 -15.12
CA LYS A 102 -6.84 3.21 -15.23
C LYS A 102 -5.97 3.78 -14.11
N ILE A 103 -6.17 3.33 -12.87
CA ILE A 103 -5.37 3.77 -11.72
C ILE A 103 -3.92 3.31 -11.87
N GLN A 104 -3.69 2.08 -12.36
CA GLN A 104 -2.36 1.57 -12.69
C GLN A 104 -1.68 2.44 -13.75
N ALA A 105 -2.38 2.77 -14.84
CA ALA A 105 -1.83 3.61 -15.89
C ALA A 105 -1.46 5.01 -15.37
N GLU A 106 -2.30 5.62 -14.51
CA GLU A 106 -1.97 6.89 -13.87
C GLU A 106 -0.74 6.77 -12.95
N ALA A 107 -0.63 5.66 -12.19
CA ALA A 107 0.51 5.43 -11.31
C ALA A 107 1.83 5.25 -12.07
N VAL A 108 1.79 4.58 -13.22
CA VAL A 108 2.93 4.46 -14.14
C VAL A 108 3.28 5.81 -14.74
N HIS A 109 2.29 6.55 -15.25
CA HIS A 109 2.50 7.87 -15.86
C HIS A 109 3.14 8.87 -14.90
N ARG A 110 2.76 8.84 -13.62
CA ARG A 110 3.34 9.69 -12.56
C ARG A 110 4.64 9.15 -11.96
N GLY A 111 5.09 7.97 -12.39
CA GLY A 111 6.29 7.32 -11.85
C GLY A 111 6.15 6.76 -10.43
N VAL A 112 4.98 6.87 -9.80
CA VAL A 112 4.76 6.39 -8.41
C VAL A 112 4.58 4.87 -8.31
N ALA A 113 4.41 4.19 -9.45
CA ALA A 113 4.43 2.73 -9.53
C ALA A 113 5.85 2.14 -9.40
N PHE A 114 6.89 2.92 -9.71
CA PHE A 114 8.27 2.42 -9.71
C PHE A 114 8.67 1.84 -8.32
N PRO A 115 9.42 0.72 -8.26
CA PRO A 115 9.96 -0.07 -9.37
C PRO A 115 8.99 -1.09 -9.97
N PHE A 116 7.76 -1.20 -9.48
CA PHE A 116 6.80 -2.21 -9.90
C PHE A 116 6.26 -1.95 -11.31
N GLN A 117 6.21 -2.99 -12.13
CA GLN A 117 5.59 -2.95 -13.46
C GLN A 117 4.07 -3.08 -13.37
N ARG A 118 3.59 -3.75 -12.32
CA ARG A 118 2.17 -3.89 -11.96
C ARG A 118 2.00 -3.70 -10.46
N LEU A 119 0.97 -2.97 -10.04
CA LEU A 119 0.67 -2.76 -8.62
C LEU A 119 -0.33 -3.79 -8.06
N TRP A 120 -0.70 -4.80 -8.83
CA TRP A 120 -1.52 -5.91 -8.34
C TRP A 120 -1.33 -7.16 -9.17
N LYS A 121 -1.61 -8.31 -8.57
CA LYS A 121 -1.67 -9.61 -9.26
C LYS A 121 -2.43 -10.65 -8.43
N ASP A 122 -3.18 -11.50 -9.12
CA ASP A 122 -3.80 -12.69 -8.58
C ASP A 122 -2.93 -13.93 -8.84
N PHE A 123 -2.84 -14.80 -7.84
CA PHE A 123 -2.07 -16.04 -7.86
C PHE A 123 -2.99 -17.20 -7.46
N ARG A 124 -3.54 -17.88 -8.47
CA ARG A 124 -4.62 -18.86 -8.30
C ARG A 124 -4.21 -20.08 -7.49
N ASP A 125 -2.99 -20.57 -7.69
CA ASP A 125 -2.46 -21.75 -7.00
C ASP A 125 -2.39 -21.56 -5.47
N TRP A 126 -2.33 -20.30 -5.03
CA TRP A 126 -2.33 -19.90 -3.63
C TRP A 126 -3.58 -19.12 -3.24
N THR A 127 -4.63 -19.07 -4.06
CA THR A 127 -5.83 -18.23 -3.81
C THR A 127 -5.47 -16.84 -3.25
N MET A 128 -4.40 -16.26 -3.80
CA MET A 128 -3.67 -15.15 -3.20
C MET A 128 -3.80 -13.93 -4.10
N HIS A 129 -4.18 -12.81 -3.52
CA HIS A 129 -4.20 -11.51 -4.18
C HIS A 129 -3.16 -10.61 -3.53
N VAL A 130 -2.32 -9.98 -4.36
CA VAL A 130 -1.37 -8.96 -3.91
C VAL A 130 -1.77 -7.61 -4.48
N SER A 131 -1.87 -6.61 -3.61
CA SER A 131 -1.99 -5.19 -3.97
C SER A 131 -0.80 -4.42 -3.44
N VAL A 132 -0.32 -3.45 -4.22
CA VAL A 132 0.86 -2.64 -3.93
C VAL A 132 0.45 -1.17 -3.89
N SER A 133 0.88 -0.46 -2.86
CA SER A 133 0.66 0.99 -2.78
C SER A 133 1.25 1.72 -3.99
N PRO A 134 0.59 2.71 -4.61
CA PRO A 134 -0.63 3.39 -4.16
C PRO A 134 -1.92 2.93 -4.88
N LEU A 135 -2.04 1.66 -5.27
CA LEU A 135 -3.23 1.17 -5.97
C LEU A 135 -4.41 0.95 -4.99
N ASP A 136 -5.52 1.63 -5.22
CA ASP A 136 -6.78 1.39 -4.51
C ASP A 136 -7.98 1.93 -5.31
N ALA A 137 -8.93 1.05 -5.67
CA ALA A 137 -10.10 1.44 -6.46
C ALA A 137 -11.05 2.40 -5.72
N ARG A 138 -11.18 2.24 -4.40
CA ARG A 138 -12.04 3.09 -3.56
C ARG A 138 -11.39 4.43 -3.25
N PHE A 139 -10.07 4.54 -3.36
CA PHE A 139 -9.30 5.76 -3.18
C PHE A 139 -8.52 6.14 -4.45
N ASN A 140 -9.23 6.41 -5.56
CA ASN A 140 -8.62 6.81 -6.84
C ASN A 140 -7.60 7.97 -6.76
N GLN A 141 -7.77 8.89 -5.81
CA GLN A 141 -6.87 10.02 -5.57
C GLN A 141 -5.55 9.62 -4.90
N LEU A 142 -5.42 8.41 -4.37
CA LEU A 142 -4.23 7.94 -3.65
C LEU A 142 -2.98 8.02 -4.52
N VAL A 143 -3.10 7.72 -5.82
CA VAL A 143 -2.02 7.85 -6.80
C VAL A 143 -1.50 9.29 -6.87
N ARG A 144 -2.39 10.27 -6.96
CA ARG A 144 -2.04 11.70 -7.00
C ARG A 144 -1.45 12.16 -5.69
N LEU A 145 -1.98 11.69 -4.57
CA LEU A 145 -1.47 12.00 -3.23
C LEU A 145 -0.13 11.32 -2.93
N SER A 146 0.28 10.34 -3.74
CA SER A 146 1.58 9.68 -3.66
C SER A 146 2.63 10.31 -4.58
N ASP A 147 2.23 11.27 -5.42
CA ASP A 147 3.10 11.97 -6.38
C ASP A 147 3.66 13.26 -5.74
N PRO A 148 4.98 13.34 -5.50
CA PRO A 148 5.62 14.52 -4.91
C PRO A 148 5.28 15.84 -5.62
N GLN A 149 5.18 15.83 -6.96
CA GLN A 149 4.90 17.05 -7.73
C GLN A 149 3.46 17.53 -7.49
N HIS A 150 2.52 16.58 -7.44
CA HIS A 150 1.13 16.88 -7.13
C HIS A 150 0.98 17.35 -5.68
N VAL A 151 1.63 16.69 -4.72
CA VAL A 151 1.60 17.07 -3.30
C VAL A 151 2.11 18.49 -3.11
N ARG A 152 3.23 18.86 -3.73
CA ARG A 152 3.75 20.24 -3.72
C ARG A 152 2.70 21.24 -4.21
N ALA A 153 2.13 21.00 -5.39
CA ALA A 153 1.15 21.91 -5.98
C ALA A 153 -0.14 22.01 -5.13
N MET A 154 -0.53 20.92 -4.49
CA MET A 154 -1.69 20.87 -3.61
C MET A 154 -1.44 21.65 -2.31
N LEU A 155 -0.33 21.39 -1.62
CA LEU A 155 0.01 22.08 -0.37
C LEU A 155 0.23 23.59 -0.56
N ALA A 156 0.81 24.00 -1.70
CA ALA A 156 0.96 25.42 -2.02
C ALA A 156 -0.40 26.14 -2.15
N LYS A 157 -1.43 25.46 -2.67
CA LYS A 157 -2.80 26.01 -2.80
C LYS A 157 -3.54 26.04 -1.47
N THR A 158 -3.35 25.04 -0.61
CA THR A 158 -4.03 24.96 0.69
C THR A 158 -3.49 25.96 1.72
N ARG A 159 -2.24 26.43 1.57
CA ARG A 159 -1.61 27.38 2.49
C ARG A 159 -1.97 28.86 2.29
N LEU A 160 -2.81 29.21 1.31
CA LEU A 160 -3.20 30.60 1.01
C LEU A 160 -3.97 31.33 2.14
N GLY A 161 -3.99 30.84 3.38
CA GLY A 161 -4.66 31.51 4.50
C GLY A 161 -4.23 31.19 5.94
N GLU A 162 -3.19 30.37 6.21
CA GLU A 162 -2.94 29.89 7.60
C GLU A 162 -1.47 29.83 8.07
N SER A 163 -0.46 30.17 7.25
CA SER A 163 0.96 30.10 7.71
C SER A 163 1.87 31.10 6.99
N ASP A 164 2.66 31.86 7.75
CA ASP A 164 3.68 32.81 7.27
C ASP A 164 4.96 32.15 6.72
N ARG A 165 5.08 30.81 6.80
CA ARG A 165 6.28 30.11 6.31
C ARG A 165 6.14 29.69 4.84
N PRO A 166 7.18 29.92 4.02
CA PRO A 166 7.13 29.56 2.61
C PRO A 166 6.89 28.05 2.45
N PRO A 167 6.10 27.62 1.45
CA PRO A 167 5.95 26.21 1.13
C PRO A 167 7.29 25.64 0.70
N SER A 168 7.55 24.37 1.03
CA SER A 168 8.73 23.69 0.48
C SER A 168 8.56 23.48 -1.02
N ASN A 169 9.64 23.66 -1.76
CA ASN A 169 9.72 23.41 -3.19
C ASN A 169 9.74 21.92 -3.52
N GLU A 170 9.97 21.06 -2.54
CA GLU A 170 10.01 19.61 -2.72
C GLU A 170 9.60 18.85 -1.45
N TYR A 171 8.85 17.76 -1.64
CA TYR A 171 8.43 16.88 -0.56
C TYR A 171 8.81 15.44 -0.89
N SER A 172 9.32 14.72 0.09
CA SER A 172 9.31 13.26 0.04
C SER A 172 7.94 12.76 0.51
N VAL A 173 7.44 11.70 -0.13
CA VAL A 173 6.14 11.09 0.21
C VAL A 173 6.38 9.68 0.72
N THR A 174 6.08 9.46 2.00
CA THR A 174 6.24 8.16 2.66
C THR A 174 4.88 7.59 3.01
N PRO A 175 4.46 6.44 2.44
CA PRO A 175 3.26 5.77 2.88
C PRO A 175 3.49 5.10 4.25
N LEU A 176 2.81 5.59 5.28
CA LEU A 176 2.89 5.02 6.63
C LEU A 176 1.89 3.88 6.84
N LYS A 177 0.78 3.91 6.10
CA LYS A 177 -0.29 2.95 6.24
C LYS A 177 -1.01 2.77 4.91
N TYR A 178 -1.02 1.53 4.44
CA TYR A 178 -1.71 1.14 3.23
C TYR A 178 -2.69 0.03 3.57
N ARG A 179 -3.99 0.36 3.62
CA ARG A 179 -5.06 -0.62 3.80
C ARG A 179 -6.07 -0.45 2.68
N PRO A 180 -5.91 -1.19 1.56
CA PRO A 180 -6.88 -1.19 0.48
C PRO A 180 -8.31 -1.26 0.97
N ASP A 181 -9.17 -0.43 0.37
CA ASP A 181 -10.60 -0.31 0.66
C ASP A 181 -10.98 0.27 2.03
N LYS A 182 -10.01 0.55 2.90
CA LYS A 182 -10.25 0.96 4.30
C LYS A 182 -9.73 2.34 4.60
N GLY A 183 -8.47 2.62 4.24
CA GLY A 183 -7.88 3.92 4.50
C GLY A 183 -6.37 3.89 4.47
N HIS A 184 -5.80 5.07 4.28
CA HIS A 184 -4.37 5.26 4.04
C HIS A 184 -3.84 6.41 4.88
N VAL A 185 -2.57 6.32 5.24
CA VAL A 185 -1.85 7.43 5.88
C VAL A 185 -0.56 7.65 5.10
N LEU A 186 -0.36 8.88 4.65
CA LEU A 186 0.87 9.33 4.01
C LEU A 186 1.51 10.41 4.88
N ARG A 187 2.84 10.43 4.91
CA ARG A 187 3.66 11.47 5.51
C ARG A 187 4.37 12.22 4.41
N TYR A 188 4.25 13.54 4.43
CA TYR A 188 4.94 14.44 3.51
C TYR A 188 6.01 15.17 4.29
N ASP A 189 7.27 14.78 4.06
CA ASP A 189 8.41 15.44 4.69
C ASP A 189 8.99 16.45 3.69
N PRO A 190 9.01 17.75 4.04
CA PRO A 190 9.65 18.75 3.19
C PRO A 190 11.15 18.49 3.12
N LEU A 191 11.74 18.75 1.95
CA LEU A 191 13.19 18.64 1.77
C LEU A 191 13.92 19.96 2.10
N ASP A 192 13.19 21.08 2.13
CA ASP A 192 13.73 22.37 2.53
C ASP A 192 13.67 22.57 4.04
N ALA A 193 14.70 23.21 4.60
CA ALA A 193 14.76 23.54 6.01
C ALA A 193 13.63 24.50 6.44
N GLY A 194 12.98 24.22 7.57
CA GLY A 194 12.01 25.10 8.21
C GLY A 194 10.54 24.89 7.83
N ALA A 195 10.26 24.07 6.79
CA ALA A 195 8.92 23.62 6.50
C ALA A 195 8.51 22.46 7.42
N GLU A 196 7.21 22.37 7.73
CA GLU A 196 6.68 21.33 8.63
C GLU A 196 6.25 20.06 7.88
N THR A 197 6.48 18.91 8.51
CA THR A 197 5.93 17.62 8.07
C THR A 197 4.41 17.65 8.12
N VAL A 198 3.78 17.17 7.06
CA VAL A 198 2.31 17.09 6.95
C VAL A 198 1.88 15.63 6.90
N PHE A 199 0.83 15.29 7.65
CA PHE A 199 0.21 13.98 7.58
C PHE A 199 -1.12 14.06 6.81
N ALA A 200 -1.29 13.10 5.90
CA ALA A 200 -2.45 12.95 5.06
C ALA A 200 -3.17 11.66 5.42
N LYS A 201 -4.33 11.77 6.06
CA LYS A 201 -5.18 10.63 6.40
C LYS A 201 -6.34 10.55 5.42
N LEU A 202 -6.41 9.44 4.70
CA LEU A 202 -7.49 9.11 3.77
C LEU A 202 -8.39 8.07 4.42
N TYR A 203 -9.67 8.37 4.55
CA TYR A 203 -10.68 7.43 5.01
C TYR A 203 -11.97 7.63 4.21
N ILE A 204 -12.81 6.59 4.19
CA ILE A 204 -14.17 6.69 3.67
C ILE A 204 -15.02 7.18 4.84
N ALA A 205 -15.59 8.39 4.75
CA ALA A 205 -16.56 8.82 5.77
C ALA A 205 -17.80 7.92 5.69
N GLU A 206 -18.45 7.65 6.82
CA GLU A 206 -19.62 6.77 6.91
C GLU A 206 -20.76 7.21 5.96
N ASP A 207 -20.79 8.48 5.58
CA ASP A 207 -21.76 9.08 4.64
C ASP A 207 -21.29 9.15 3.17
N ARG A 208 -20.43 8.21 2.75
CA ARG A 208 -19.90 8.03 1.37
C ARG A 208 -19.13 9.22 0.77
N ALA A 209 -18.93 10.32 1.49
CA ALA A 209 -18.02 11.38 1.08
C ALA A 209 -16.55 10.97 1.30
N ARG A 210 -15.72 11.04 0.26
CA ARG A 210 -14.26 10.85 0.37
C ARG A 210 -13.68 12.13 0.95
N VAL A 211 -13.23 12.08 2.20
CA VAL A 211 -12.69 13.27 2.90
C VAL A 211 -11.19 13.12 3.07
N PHE A 212 -10.44 14.11 2.60
CA PHE A 212 -9.04 14.32 2.93
C PHE A 212 -8.97 15.31 4.08
N ARG A 213 -8.27 14.97 5.16
CA ARG A 213 -7.97 15.91 6.25
C ARG A 213 -6.45 16.06 6.37
N ARG A 214 -5.98 17.30 6.29
CA ARG A 214 -4.64 17.72 6.72
C ARG A 214 -4.62 17.70 8.25
N GLU A 215 -3.69 16.99 8.85
CA GLU A 215 -3.42 17.06 10.29
C GLU A 215 -1.99 17.58 10.50
N ASP A 216 -1.86 18.66 11.28
CA ASP A 216 -0.57 19.22 11.68
C ASP A 216 -0.01 18.41 12.86
N ALA A 217 1.32 18.28 12.93
CA ALA A 217 2.04 17.39 13.85
C ALA A 217 1.66 17.57 15.34
N ALA A 218 1.23 18.76 15.75
CA ALA A 218 0.90 19.08 17.14
C ALA A 218 -0.32 18.34 17.71
N ARG A 219 -1.18 17.74 16.86
CA ARG A 219 -2.38 17.02 17.30
C ARG A 219 -2.32 15.50 17.17
N CYS A 220 -1.25 14.94 16.61
CA CYS A 220 -1.21 13.53 16.22
C CYS A 220 -0.57 12.58 17.25
N PHE A 221 -0.60 12.87 18.55
CA PHE A 221 -0.35 11.84 19.59
C PHE A 221 -1.12 12.17 20.87
N ARG A 222 -2.29 11.56 21.03
CA ARG A 222 -2.83 11.11 22.32
C ARG A 222 -3.50 9.76 22.12
#